data_AF-A0A7V5KXC6-F1
#
_entry.id   AF-A0A7V5KXC6-F1
#
_cell.length_a   1.000
_cell.length_b   1.000
_cell.length_c   1.000
_cell.angle_alpha   90.00
_cell.angle_beta   90.00
_cell.angle_gamma   90.00
#
_symmetry.space_group_name_H-M   'P 1'
#
loop_
_entity.id
_entity.type
_entity.pdbx_description
1 polymer ?
#
loop_
_entity_poly.entity_id
_entity_poly.type
_entity_poly.pdbx_seq_one_letter_code
_entity_poly.pdbx_strand_id
1 'polypeptide(L)' 'MAAIMKISPQGQIRIPKKIMAMLGIDKGDYVEVDVEASNIVLKPRKLIDPSQGWYW' A
#
# COMPACT_ATOMS: atom_id res chain seq x y z
N MET A 1 -15.38 -2.80 3.08
CA MET A 1 -15.08 -3.23 4.47
C MET A 1 -14.17 -2.20 5.09
N ALA A 2 -14.49 -1.68 6.27
CA ALA A 2 -13.69 -0.66 6.96
C ALA A 2 -13.08 -1.25 8.23
N ALA A 3 -11.83 -0.87 8.54
CA ALA A 3 -11.16 -1.24 9.77
C ALA A 3 -10.51 0.02 10.37
N ILE A 4 -10.78 0.28 11.64
CA ILE A 4 -10.21 1.42 12.36
C ILE A 4 -8.87 0.98 12.95
N MET A 5 -7.77 1.57 12.49
CA MET A 5 -6.43 1.28 12.98
C MET A 5 -5.89 2.48 13.76
N LYS A 6 -5.19 2.20 14.87
CA LYS A 6 -4.46 3.22 15.62
C LYS A 6 -3.13 3.51 14.93
N ILE A 7 -2.77 4.79 14.84
CA ILE A 7 -1.45 5.23 14.38
C ILE A 7 -0.45 4.95 15.52
N SER A 8 0.68 4.32 15.19
CA SER A 8 1.76 4.08 16.14
C SER A 8 2.45 5.40 16.53
N PRO A 9 3.20 5.45 17.64
CA PRO A 9 3.97 6.65 18.00
C PRO A 9 4.93 7.13 16.89
N GLN A 10 5.36 6.23 16.01
CA GLN A 10 6.24 6.51 14.87
C GLN A 10 5.47 6.89 13.59
N GLY A 11 4.16 7.11 13.66
CA GLY A 11 3.33 7.48 12.51
C GLY A 11 2.95 6.31 11.58
N GLN A 12 3.20 5.06 11.98
CA GLN A 12 2.87 3.90 11.14
C GLN A 12 1.45 3.43 11.40
N ILE A 13 0.78 2.94 10.36
CA ILE A 13 -0.46 2.17 10.47
C ILE A 13 -0.23 0.74 10.03
N ARG A 14 -0.88 -0.21 10.71
CA ARG A 14 -0.84 -1.61 10.31
C ARG A 14 -2.01 -1.91 9.38
N ILE A 15 -1.72 -2.39 8.18
CA ILE A 15 -2.75 -2.87 7.26
C ILE A 15 -3.29 -4.21 7.78
N PRO A 16 -4.62 -4.37 7.97
CA PRO A 16 -5.21 -5.63 8.38
C PRO A 16 -4.88 -6.78 7.41
N LYS A 17 -4.57 -7.96 7.96
CA LYS A 17 -4.21 -9.15 7.16
C LYS A 17 -5.21 -9.49 6.05
N LYS A 18 -6.52 -9.31 6.30
CA LYS A 18 -7.57 -9.55 5.30
C LYS A 18 -7.44 -8.60 4.10
N ILE A 19 -7.09 -7.34 4.33
CA ILE A 19 -6.90 -6.35 3.26
C ILE A 19 -5.63 -6.65 2.47
N MET A 20 -4.54 -7.00 3.15
CA MET A 20 -3.31 -7.45 2.49
C MET A 20 -3.57 -8.65 1.57
N ALA A 21 -4.26 -9.68 2.06
CA ALA A 21 -4.58 -10.87 1.27
C ALA A 21 -5.49 -10.57 0.06
N MET A 22 -6.48 -9.70 0.21
CA MET A 22 -7.35 -9.29 -0.90
C MET A 22 -6.62 -8.50 -1.99
N LEU A 23 -5.63 -7.69 -1.60
CA LEU A 23 -4.85 -6.86 -2.51
C LEU A 23 -3.54 -7.51 -2.97
N GLY A 24 -3.26 -8.74 -2.52
CA GLY A 24 -2.02 -9.46 -2.83
C GLY A 24 -0.77 -8.72 -2.36
N ILE A 25 -0.84 -8.02 -1.23
CA ILE A 25 0.29 -7.30 -0.62
C ILE A 25 1.00 -8.25 0.33
N ASP A 26 2.29 -8.44 0.10
CA ASP A 26 3.17 -9.22 0.95
C ASP A 26 4.25 -8.37 1.62
N LYS A 27 4.97 -8.99 2.57
CA LYS A 27 6.08 -8.33 3.26
C LYS A 27 7.18 -7.99 2.24
N GLY A 28 7.60 -6.74 2.21
CA GLY A 28 8.63 -6.25 1.28
C GLY A 28 8.06 -5.59 0.03
N ASP A 29 6.75 -5.68 -0.20
CA ASP A 29 6.09 -4.91 -1.25
C ASP A 29 6.11 -3.42 -0.96
N TYR A 30 6.15 -2.64 -2.03
CA TYR A 30 6.04 -1.19 -1.97
C TYR A 30 4.57 -0.79 -2.08
N VAL A 31 4.22 0.28 -1.39
CA VAL A 31 2.88 0.87 -1.44
C VAL A 31 3.08 2.36 -1.69
N GLU A 32 2.47 2.84 -2.77
CA GLU A 32 2.40 4.27 -3.06
C GLU A 32 1.38 4.91 -2.12
N VAL A 33 1.77 6.03 -1.52
CA VAL A 33 0.95 6.78 -0.58
C VAL A 33 0.62 8.12 -1.22
N ASP A 34 -0.67 8.39 -1.40
CA ASP A 34 -1.17 9.59 -2.07
C ASP A 34 -2.28 10.24 -1.25
N VAL A 35 -2.59 11.50 -1.55
CA VAL A 35 -3.69 12.25 -0.93
C VAL A 35 -4.68 12.65 -2.01
N GLU A 36 -5.86 12.04 -1.97
CA GLU A 36 -6.95 12.35 -2.88
C GLU A 36 -8.09 13.00 -2.09
N ALA A 37 -8.37 14.26 -2.41
CA ALA A 37 -9.29 15.16 -1.70
C ALA A 37 -8.98 15.31 -0.20
N SER A 38 -9.50 14.42 0.63
CA SER A 38 -9.28 14.43 2.09
C SER A 38 -9.01 13.03 2.63
N ASN A 39 -8.65 12.09 1.76
CA ASN A 39 -8.34 10.72 2.10
C ASN A 39 -6.89 10.39 1.76
N ILE A 40 -6.27 9.57 2.60
CA ILE A 40 -5.02 8.90 2.26
C ILE A 40 -5.38 7.68 1.41
N VAL A 41 -4.81 7.60 0.21
CA VAL A 41 -4.97 6.48 -0.71
C VAL A 41 -3.68 5.68 -0.75
N LEU A 42 -3.79 4.37 -0.53
CA LEU A 42 -2.68 3.43 -0.57
C LEU A 42 -2.81 2.55 -1.81
N LYS A 43 -1.88 2.64 -2.73
CA LYS A 43 -1.89 1.87 -4.00
C LYS A 43 -0.76 0.83 -3.95
N PRO A 44 -1.05 -0.48 -3.97
CA PRO A 44 -0.01 -1.51 -4.06
C PRO A 44 0.85 -1.29 -5.30
N ARG A 45 2.17 -1.27 -5.12
CA ARG A 45 3.12 -1.10 -6.21
C ARG A 45 4.12 -2.23 -6.20
N LYS A 46 4.03 -3.11 -7.19
CA LYS A 46 5.12 -4.04 -7.45
C LYS A 46 6.32 -3.23 -7.92
N LEU A 47 7.49 -3.50 -7.35
CA LEU A 47 8.75 -3.07 -7.95
C LEU A 47 8.82 -3.73 -9.33
N ILE A 48 8.48 -2.97 -10.36
CA ILE A 48 8.86 -3.33 -11.72
C ILE A 48 10.30 -2.84 -11.83
N ASP A 49 11.22 -3.77 -12.10
CA ASP A 49 12.60 -3.42 -12.37
C ASP A 49 12.64 -2.36 -13.49
N PRO A 50 13.33 -1.21 -13.31
CA PRO A 50 13.44 -0.19 -14.35
C PRO A 50 13.96 -0.73 -15.70
N SER A 51 14.74 -1.82 -15.68
CA SER A 51 15.23 -2.51 -16.88
C SER A 51 14.15 -3.29 -17.65
N GLN A 52 12.98 -3.54 -17.04
CA GLN A 52 11.84 -4.22 -17.64
C GLN A 52 10.77 -3.23 -18.18
N GLY A 53 11.03 -1.91 -18.07
CA GLY A 53 10.10 -0.84 -18.39
C GLY A 53 10.08 -0.41 -19.86
N TRP A 54 10.43 -1.27 -20.81
CA TRP A 54 10.22 -1.00 -22.24
C TRP A 54 9.19 -1.96 -22.81
N TYR A 55 7.91 -1.58 -22.70
CA TYR A 55 6.86 -2.16 -23.54
C TYR A 55 6.04 -1.01 -24.10
N TRP A 56 6.00 -0.95 -25.43
CA TRP A 56 4.96 -0.26 -26.20
C TRP A 56 3.60 -0.90 -25.91
#